data_AF-A0A2H9N8K4-F1
#
_entry.id   AF-A0A2H9N8K4-F1
#
_cell.length_a   1.000
_cell.length_b   1.000
_cell.length_c   1.000
_cell.angle_alpha   90.00
_cell.angle_beta   90.00
_cell.angle_gamma   90.00
#
_symmetry.space_group_name_H-M   'P 1'
#
loop_
_entity.id
_entity.type
_entity.pdbx_description
1 polymer ?
#
loop_
_entity_poly.entity_id
_entity_poly.type
_entity_poly.pdbx_seq_one_letter_code
_entity_poly.pdbx_strand_id
1 'polypeptide(L)'
;MEDALRRIRSVADYQFGKGVGAKLFPENVEIAYSKRTGRIRYIYLNGKRLATLRPTDGLFSLSIKGAKRIAENAGSAKCFVTVQNNVSRFIAEGGDVFA
;
A
#
# COMPACT_ATOMS: atom_id res chain seq x y z
N MET A 1 -19.24 -6.28 -0.88
CA MET A 1 -17.85 -6.64 -1.26
C MET A 1 -17.30 -5.65 -2.27
N GLU A 2 -18.08 -5.36 -3.32
CA GLU A 2 -17.79 -4.34 -4.34
C GLU A 2 -17.52 -2.95 -3.76
N ASP A 3 -18.29 -2.53 -2.74
CA ASP A 3 -18.06 -1.26 -2.03
C ASP A 3 -16.74 -1.21 -1.27
N ALA A 4 -16.32 -2.32 -0.66
CA ALA A 4 -15.08 -2.37 0.12
C ALA A 4 -13.86 -2.29 -0.82
N LEU A 5 -13.90 -3.04 -1.93
CA LEU A 5 -12.85 -3.01 -2.95
C LEU A 5 -12.75 -1.63 -3.59
N ARG A 6 -13.89 -1.04 -3.98
CA ARG A 6 -13.94 0.33 -4.51
C ARG A 6 -13.35 1.32 -3.51
N ARG A 7 -13.73 1.24 -2.23
CA ARG A 7 -13.23 2.11 -1.18
C ARG A 7 -11.71 2.02 -1.02
N ILE A 8 -11.13 0.83 -0.92
CA ILE A 8 -9.67 0.69 -0.75
C ILE A 8 -8.91 1.19 -1.98
N ARG A 9 -9.46 0.99 -3.19
CA ARG A 9 -8.89 1.52 -4.43
C ARG A 9 -8.92 3.04 -4.45
N SER A 10 -10.05 3.66 -4.09
CA SER A 10 -10.17 5.11 -4.02
C SER A 10 -9.22 5.75 -3.00
N VAL A 11 -9.05 5.13 -1.81
CA VAL A 11 -8.07 5.60 -0.81
C VAL A 11 -6.64 5.49 -1.35
N ALA A 12 -6.30 4.40 -2.03
CA ALA A 12 -4.97 4.24 -2.62
C ALA A 12 -4.72 5.23 -3.77
N ASP A 13 -5.72 5.50 -4.60
CA ASP A 13 -5.63 6.52 -5.64
C ASP A 13 -5.41 7.92 -5.06
N TYR A 14 -6.11 8.24 -3.96
CA TYR A 14 -5.93 9.48 -3.23
C TYR A 14 -4.51 9.59 -2.66
N GLN A 15 -4.02 8.55 -2.00
CA GLN A 15 -2.76 8.59 -1.27
C GLN A 15 -1.52 8.48 -2.16
N PHE A 16 -1.55 7.63 -3.19
CA PHE A 16 -0.38 7.27 -3.99
C PHE A 16 -0.44 7.79 -5.44
N GLY A 17 -1.60 8.30 -5.86
CA GLY A 17 -1.85 8.85 -7.19
C GLY A 17 -2.89 8.05 -7.98
N LYS A 18 -3.57 8.74 -8.90
CA LYS A 18 -4.64 8.18 -9.72
C LYS A 18 -4.21 6.92 -10.47
N GLY A 19 -5.00 5.85 -10.35
CA GLY A 19 -4.78 4.56 -11.01
C GLY A 19 -3.92 3.59 -10.21
N VAL A 20 -3.31 4.01 -9.10
CA VAL A 20 -2.54 3.11 -8.22
C VAL A 20 -3.46 2.10 -7.54
N GLY A 21 -4.66 2.51 -7.14
CA GLY A 21 -5.59 1.65 -6.41
C GLY A 21 -5.92 0.36 -7.14
N ALA A 22 -6.29 0.43 -8.42
CA ALA A 22 -6.58 -0.75 -9.23
C ALA A 22 -5.38 -1.69 -9.40
N LYS A 23 -4.16 -1.12 -9.49
CA LYS A 23 -2.91 -1.86 -9.67
C LYS A 23 -2.46 -2.52 -8.36
N LEU A 24 -2.56 -1.79 -7.26
CA LEU A 24 -2.22 -2.27 -5.92
C LEU A 24 -3.22 -3.32 -5.43
N PHE A 25 -4.52 -3.11 -5.66
CA PHE A 25 -5.59 -3.98 -5.18
C PHE A 25 -6.41 -4.57 -6.35
N PRO A 26 -5.95 -5.68 -6.97
CA PRO A 26 -6.74 -6.41 -7.97
C PRO A 26 -8.02 -7.02 -7.35
N GLU A 27 -8.88 -7.63 -8.16
CA GLU A 27 -10.19 -8.12 -7.68
C GLU A 27 -10.09 -9.26 -6.67
N ASN A 28 -9.04 -10.09 -6.78
CA ASN A 28 -8.81 -11.25 -5.93
C ASN A 28 -8.10 -10.91 -4.59
N VAL A 29 -8.15 -9.65 -4.15
CA VAL A 29 -7.62 -9.30 -2.82
C VAL A 29 -8.55 -9.77 -1.71
N GLU A 30 -7.95 -10.22 -0.62
CA GLU A 30 -8.67 -10.58 0.59
C GLU A 30 -8.63 -9.40 1.56
N ILE A 31 -9.81 -8.95 2.00
CA ILE A 31 -9.96 -7.85 2.96
C ILE A 31 -10.27 -8.45 4.32
N ALA A 32 -9.36 -8.27 5.28
CA ALA A 32 -9.60 -8.63 6.67
C ALA A 32 -10.17 -7.46 7.45
N TYR A 33 -11.16 -7.76 8.28
CA TYR A 33 -11.87 -6.79 9.11
C TYR A 33 -11.48 -6.94 10.58
N SER A 34 -11.50 -5.83 11.31
CA SER A 34 -11.37 -5.81 12.75
C SER A 34 -12.52 -6.57 13.40
N LYS A 35 -12.21 -7.63 14.15
CA LYS A 35 -13.23 -8.40 14.90
C LYS A 35 -14.05 -7.54 15.86
N ARG A 36 -13.44 -6.48 16.43
CA ARG A 36 -14.08 -5.60 17.41
C ARG A 36 -14.99 -4.55 16.80
N THR A 37 -14.64 -4.03 15.62
CA THR A 37 -15.30 -2.84 15.05
C THR A 37 -15.94 -3.07 13.68
N GLY A 38 -15.72 -4.23 13.07
CA GLY A 38 -16.19 -4.53 11.71
C GLY A 38 -15.52 -3.69 10.61
N ARG A 39 -14.52 -2.85 10.93
CA ARG A 39 -13.86 -1.96 9.97
C ARG A 39 -12.71 -2.68 9.24
N ILE A 40 -12.47 -2.30 7.98
CA ILE A 40 -11.33 -2.78 7.17
C ILE A 40 -10.02 -2.55 7.94
N ARG A 41 -9.15 -3.57 7.97
CA ARG A 41 -7.88 -3.54 8.69
C ARG A 41 -6.70 -3.89 7.79
N TYR A 42 -6.72 -5.08 7.19
CA TYR A 42 -5.61 -5.58 6.38
C TYR A 42 -6.11 -5.97 5.00
N ILE A 43 -5.27 -5.75 4.00
CA ILE A 43 -5.53 -6.16 2.63
C ILE A 43 -4.42 -7.13 2.23
N TYR A 44 -4.80 -8.32 1.80
CA TYR A 44 -3.91 -9.40 1.38
C TYR A 44 -4.11 -9.71 -0.10
N LEU A 45 -3.05 -10.23 -0.72
CA LEU A 45 -3.11 -10.84 -2.04
C LEU A 45 -2.30 -12.13 -1.97
N ASN A 46 -2.93 -13.26 -2.28
CA ASN A 46 -2.32 -14.59 -2.23
C ASN A 46 -1.66 -14.85 -0.86
N GLY A 47 -2.39 -14.58 0.24
CA GLY A 47 -1.91 -14.74 1.61
C GLY A 47 -0.84 -13.75 2.08
N LYS A 48 -0.38 -12.80 1.24
CA LYS A 48 0.64 -11.80 1.61
C LYS A 48 0.02 -10.43 1.83
N ARG A 49 0.28 -9.81 2.99
CA ARG A 49 -0.25 -8.48 3.33
C ARG A 49 0.34 -7.44 2.38
N LEU A 50 -0.50 -6.68 1.70
CA LEU A 50 -0.10 -5.54 0.86
C LEU A 50 -0.10 -4.24 1.66
N ALA A 51 -1.16 -4.00 2.42
CA ALA A 51 -1.32 -2.77 3.18
C ALA A 51 -2.17 -2.99 4.44
N THR A 52 -2.01 -2.07 5.39
CA THR A 52 -2.88 -1.91 6.55
C THR A 52 -3.63 -0.59 6.42
N LEU A 53 -4.95 -0.62 6.50
CA LEU A 53 -5.75 0.60 6.62
C LEU A 53 -5.70 1.07 8.07
N ARG A 54 -5.06 2.22 8.29
CA ARG A 54 -4.91 2.80 9.63
C ARG A 54 -6.28 3.32 10.12
N PRO A 55 -6.70 2.96 11.34
CA PRO A 55 -8.00 3.38 11.86
C PRO A 55 -8.06 4.87 12.23
N THR A 56 -6.91 5.52 12.40
CA THR A 56 -6.78 6.90 12.87
C THR A 56 -7.09 7.91 11.77
N ASP A 57 -6.55 7.71 10.57
CA ASP A 57 -6.62 8.66 9.45
C ASP A 57 -7.23 8.05 8.19
N GLY A 58 -7.51 6.74 8.18
CA GLY A 58 -8.06 6.04 7.01
C GLY A 58 -7.06 5.96 5.85
N LEU A 59 -5.76 6.13 6.09
CA LEU A 59 -4.70 5.98 5.09
C LEU A 59 -4.01 4.62 5.22
N PHE A 60 -3.26 4.24 4.19
CA PHE A 60 -2.52 3.00 4.16
C PHE A 60 -1.10 3.14 4.71
N SER A 61 -0.72 2.17 5.56
CA SER A 61 0.67 1.79 5.77
C SER A 61 0.98 0.60 4.85
N LEU A 62 1.94 0.76 3.94
CA LEU A 62 2.36 -0.29 3.01
C LEU A 62 3.22 -1.34 3.70
N SER A 63 3.07 -2.59 3.28
CA SER A 63 4.14 -3.58 3.47
C SER A 63 5.17 -3.45 2.36
N ILE A 64 6.31 -4.11 2.52
CA ILE A 64 7.32 -4.21 1.44
C ILE A 64 6.74 -4.86 0.17
N LYS A 65 5.78 -5.78 0.29
CA LYS A 65 5.10 -6.41 -0.86
C LYS A 65 4.15 -5.44 -1.55
N GLY A 66 3.43 -4.61 -0.78
CA GLY A 66 2.61 -3.53 -1.34
C GLY A 66 3.46 -2.52 -2.11
N ALA A 67 4.55 -2.05 -1.49
CA ALA A 67 5.47 -1.10 -2.12
C ALA A 67 6.09 -1.64 -3.41
N LYS A 68 6.60 -2.89 -3.41
CA LYS A 68 7.13 -3.54 -4.62
C LYS A 68 6.09 -3.63 -5.73
N ARG A 69 4.85 -3.98 -5.39
CA ARG A 69 3.76 -4.04 -6.38
C ARG A 69 3.48 -2.68 -7.03
N ILE A 70 3.51 -1.59 -6.26
CA ILE A 70 3.38 -0.23 -6.81
C ILE A 70 4.56 0.05 -7.75
N ALA A 71 5.80 -0.22 -7.33
CA ALA A 71 6.99 -0.03 -8.16
C ALA A 71 6.93 -0.79 -9.50
N GLU A 72 6.48 -2.04 -9.48
CA GLU A 72 6.43 -2.90 -10.66
C GLU A 72 5.27 -2.57 -11.61
N ASN A 73 4.12 -2.11 -11.08
CA ASN A 73 2.88 -2.03 -11.87
C ASN A 73 2.41 -0.59 -12.09
N ALA A 74 2.82 0.35 -11.23
CA ALA A 74 2.34 1.73 -11.19
C ALA A 74 3.48 2.74 -11.34
N GLY A 75 4.18 2.72 -12.48
CA GLY A 75 5.23 3.69 -12.79
C GLY A 75 4.78 5.17 -12.78
N SER A 76 3.47 5.42 -12.82
CA SER A 76 2.86 6.75 -12.67
C SER A 76 2.59 7.16 -11.21
N ALA A 77 2.93 6.32 -10.23
CA ALA A 77 2.71 6.63 -8.82
C ALA A 77 3.59 7.83 -8.40
N LYS A 78 3.01 8.72 -7.57
CA LYS A 78 3.65 9.98 -7.17
C LYS A 78 4.38 9.88 -5.82
N CYS A 79 4.67 8.66 -5.36
CA CYS A 79 5.17 8.39 -4.01
C CYS A 79 6.57 7.77 -4.00
N PHE A 80 7.38 8.00 -5.03
CA PHE A 80 8.78 7.55 -5.07
C PHE A 80 9.72 8.65 -4.58
N VAL A 81 10.76 8.23 -3.86
CA VAL A 81 11.88 9.08 -3.46
C VAL A 81 13.16 8.45 -4.05
N THR A 82 13.90 9.23 -4.83
CA THR A 82 15.19 8.82 -5.37
C THR A 82 16.28 9.25 -4.41
N VAL A 83 17.15 8.32 -4.03
CA VAL A 83 18.24 8.52 -3.07
C VAL A 83 19.60 8.32 -3.74
N GLN A 84 20.68 8.79 -3.11
CA GLN A 84 22.04 8.56 -3.59
C GLN A 84 22.42 7.07 -3.48
N ASN A 85 23.21 6.57 -4.43
CA ASN A 85 23.53 5.14 -4.47
C ASN A 85 24.42 4.67 -3.31
N ASN A 86 25.28 5.54 -2.78
CA ASN A 86 26.18 5.24 -1.66
C ASN A 86 25.45 4.94 -0.34
N VAL A 87 24.21 5.40 -0.16
CA VAL A 87 23.39 5.13 1.04
C VAL A 87 22.41 3.96 0.86
N SER A 88 22.35 3.38 -0.34
CA SER A 88 21.36 2.35 -0.71
C SER A 88 21.36 1.14 0.22
N ARG A 89 22.54 0.68 0.66
CA ARG A 89 22.69 -0.49 1.53
C ARG A 89 22.03 -0.28 2.90
N PHE A 90 22.30 0.85 3.56
CA PHE A 90 21.76 1.16 4.88
C PHE A 90 20.22 1.20 4.85
N ILE A 91 19.66 1.79 3.78
CA ILE A 91 18.20 1.88 3.59
C ILE A 91 17.61 0.50 3.31
N ALA A 92 18.27 -0.32 2.49
CA ALA A 92 17.83 -1.69 2.18
C ALA A 92 17.83 -2.60 3.43
N GLU A 93 18.72 -2.34 4.39
CA GLU A 93 18.79 -3.03 5.69
C GLU A 93 17.75 -2.50 6.71
N GLY A 94 16.97 -1.47 6.35
CA GLY A 94 15.88 -0.92 7.17
C GLY A 94 16.22 0.37 7.92
N GLY A 95 17.35 1.02 7.59
CA GLY A 95 17.70 2.34 8.10
C GLY A 95 16.88 3.48 7.48
N ASP A 96 16.87 4.62 8.16
CA ASP A 96 16.16 5.81 7.72
C ASP A 96 16.88 6.58 6.60
N VAL A 97 16.12 7.32 5.80
CA VAL A 97 16.64 8.26 4.78
C VAL A 97 16.69 9.66 5.39
N PHE A 98 17.83 10.34 5.25
CA PHE A 98 18.05 11.71 5.71
C PHE A 98 18.16 12.68 4.52
N ALA A 99 17.78 13.94 4.75
CA ALA A 99 17.80 15.03 3.76
C ALA A 99 19.15 15.76 3.71
#